data_AF-A0A6G3CG89-F1
#
_entry.id   AF-A0A6G3CG89-F1
#
_cell.length_a   1.000
_cell.length_b   1.000
_cell.length_c   1.000
_cell.angle_alpha   90.00
_cell.angle_beta   90.00
_cell.angle_gamma   90.00
#
_symmetry.space_group_name_H-M   'P 1'
#
loop_
_entity.id
_entity.type
_entity.pdbx_description
1 polymer ?
#
loop_
_entity_poly.entity_id
_entity_poly.type
_entity_poly.pdbx_seq_one_letter_code
_entity_poly.pdbx_strand_id
1 'polypeptide(L)' 'VNIGTALNIAMTGAIRERLAQDDRSVDPRRYLADGRDAMARTVTRLMAVLAPGRAHAA' A
#
# COMPACT_ATOMS: atom_id res chain seq x y z
N VAL A 1 5.49 15.30 -3.36
CA VAL A 1 6.35 14.18 -2.90
C VAL A 1 5.92 12.93 -3.65
N ASN A 2 6.78 12.40 -4.53
CA ASN A 2 6.46 11.18 -5.29
C ASN A 2 6.74 9.95 -4.42
N ILE A 3 5.77 9.04 -4.30
CA ILE A 3 5.84 7.85 -3.43
C ILE A 3 5.61 6.53 -4.18
N GLY A 4 5.73 6.53 -5.51
CA GLY A 4 5.42 5.36 -6.36
C GLY A 4 6.16 4.08 -5.95
N THR A 5 7.44 4.18 -5.57
CA THR A 5 8.22 3.05 -5.08
C THR A 5 7.63 2.42 -3.82
N ALA A 6 7.20 3.24 -2.86
CA ALA A 6 6.60 2.73 -1.63
C ALA A 6 5.28 2.00 -1.90
N LEU A 7 4.49 2.49 -2.87
CA LEU A 7 3.25 1.84 -3.28
C LEU A 7 3.50 0.52 -4.00
N ASN A 8 4.48 0.46 -4.91
CA ASN A 8 4.84 -0.76 -5.62
C ASN A 8 5.35 -1.84 -4.67
N ILE A 9 6.15 -1.45 -3.66
CA ILE A 9 6.62 -2.37 -2.60
C ILE A 9 5.43 -2.91 -1.81
N ALA A 10 4.52 -2.04 -1.35
CA ALA A 10 3.36 -2.46 -0.55
C ALA A 10 2.43 -3.42 -1.32
N MET A 11 2.10 -3.08 -2.58
CA MET A 11 1.27 -3.91 -3.44
C MET A 11 1.92 -5.28 -3.69
N THR A 12 3.18 -5.28 -4.12
CA THR A 12 3.89 -6.51 -4.49
C THR A 12 4.11 -7.41 -3.27
N GLY A 13 4.42 -6.82 -2.11
CA GLY A 13 4.57 -7.57 -0.86
C GLY A 13 3.29 -8.32 -0.49
N ALA A 14 2.15 -7.61 -0.46
CA ALA A 14 0.86 -8.22 -0.13
C ALA A 14 0.42 -9.28 -1.16
N ILE A 15 0.65 -9.06 -2.46
CA ILE A 15 0.37 -10.07 -3.49
C ILE A 15 1.21 -11.33 -3.25
N ARG A 16 2.51 -11.18 -2.98
CA ARG A 16 3.40 -12.34 -2.73
C ARG A 16 2.99 -13.11 -1.48
N GLU A 17 2.62 -12.40 -0.41
CA GLU A 17 2.12 -13.02 0.82
C GLU A 17 0.84 -13.82 0.56
N ARG A 18 -0.13 -13.24 -0.18
CA ARG A 18 -1.37 -13.93 -0.53
C ARG A 18 -1.12 -15.17 -1.38
N LEU A 19 -0.24 -15.09 -2.37
CA LEU A 19 0.08 -16.22 -3.23
C LEU A 19 0.83 -17.32 -2.47
N ALA A 20 1.73 -16.97 -1.54
CA ALA A 20 2.43 -17.94 -0.72
C ALA A 20 1.52 -18.72 0.26
N GLN A 21 0.32 -18.19 0.55
CA GLN A 21 -0.69 -18.87 1.37
C GLN A 21 -1.60 -19.80 0.55
N ASP A 22 -1.68 -19.62 -0.77
CA ASP A 22 -2.52 -20.40 -1.68
C ASP A 22 -1.86 -20.49 -3.06
N ASP A 23 -0.92 -21.42 -3.21
CA ASP A 23 -0.14 -21.63 -4.43
C ASP A 23 -0.97 -22.04 -5.66
N ARG A 24 -2.27 -22.35 -5.48
CA ARG A 24 -3.20 -22.68 -6.57
C ARG A 24 -4.13 -21.52 -6.91
N SER A 25 -4.07 -20.42 -6.18
CA SER A 25 -4.92 -19.25 -6.42
C SER A 25 -4.57 -18.58 -7.74
N VAL A 26 -5.47 -18.65 -8.71
CA VAL A 26 -5.34 -17.99 -10.02
C VAL A 26 -6.29 -16.82 -10.22
N ASP A 27 -7.24 -16.59 -9.30
CA ASP A 27 -8.19 -15.46 -9.43
C ASP A 27 -7.49 -14.14 -9.08
N PRO A 28 -7.24 -13.26 -10.07
CA PRO A 28 -6.53 -12.02 -9.85
C PRO A 28 -7.21 -11.09 -8.87
N ARG A 29 -8.55 -11.15 -8.77
CA ARG A 29 -9.31 -10.25 -7.92
C ARG A 29 -8.94 -10.41 -6.45
N ARG A 30 -8.55 -11.62 -6.03
CA ARG A 30 -8.20 -11.93 -4.64
C ARG A 30 -6.89 -11.28 -4.23
N TYR A 31 -5.78 -11.62 -4.91
CA TYR A 31 -4.48 -11.05 -4.54
C TYR A 31 -4.36 -9.55 -4.90
N LEU A 32 -5.08 -9.07 -5.92
CA LEU A 32 -5.13 -7.63 -6.22
C LEU A 32 -5.95 -6.86 -5.19
N ALA A 33 -6.94 -7.47 -4.53
CA ALA A 33 -7.63 -6.82 -3.41
C ALA A 33 -6.66 -6.57 -2.25
N ASP A 34 -5.92 -7.59 -1.83
CA ASP A 34 -4.93 -7.47 -0.76
C ASP A 34 -3.84 -6.43 -1.09
N GLY A 35 -3.38 -6.41 -2.36
CA GLY A 35 -2.45 -5.40 -2.87
C GLY A 35 -2.99 -3.97 -2.80
N ARG A 36 -4.25 -3.74 -3.21
CA ARG A 36 -4.89 -2.42 -3.13
C ARG A 36 -5.07 -1.96 -1.68
N ASP A 37 -5.45 -2.87 -0.78
CA ASP A 37 -5.61 -2.56 0.64
C ASP A 37 -4.26 -2.17 1.27
N ALA A 38 -3.17 -2.85 0.91
CA ALA A 38 -1.83 -2.49 1.34
C ALA A 38 -1.37 -1.12 0.83
N MET A 39 -1.68 -0.79 -0.43
CA MET A 39 -1.44 0.54 -0.99
C MET A 39 -2.24 1.61 -0.24
N ALA A 40 -3.53 1.37 0.02
CA ALA A 40 -4.39 2.31 0.74
C ALA A 40 -3.83 2.64 2.13
N ARG A 41 -3.46 1.62 2.91
CA ARG A 41 -2.80 1.80 4.22
C ARG A 41 -1.50 2.60 4.10
N THR A 42 -0.70 2.32 3.07
CA THR A 42 0.57 3.01 2.83
C THR A 42 0.36 4.50 2.51
N VAL A 43 -0.59 4.82 1.64
CA VAL A 43 -0.95 6.21 1.32
C VAL A 43 -1.46 6.93 2.55
N THR A 44 -2.39 6.34 3.30
CA THR A 44 -2.92 6.95 4.53
C THR A 44 -1.81 7.29 5.52
N ARG A 45 -0.86 6.36 5.73
CA ARG A 45 0.29 6.58 6.62
C ARG A 45 1.18 7.72 6.13
N LEU A 46 1.51 7.74 4.84
CA LEU A 46 2.39 8.78 4.29
C LEU A 46 1.70 10.14 4.23
N MET A 47 0.38 10.19 3.99
CA MET A 47 -0.39 11.43 4.10
C MET A 47 -0.38 12.00 5.51
N ALA A 48 -0.42 11.17 6.55
CA ALA A 48 -0.30 11.64 7.94
C ALA A 48 1.08 12.24 8.24
N VAL A 49 2.16 11.71 7.64
CA VAL A 49 3.52 12.27 7.75
C VAL A 49 3.64 13.61 7.00
N LEU A 50 2.97 13.74 5.86
CA LEU A 50 2.97 14.95 5.03
C LEU A 50 1.97 16.00 5.49
N ALA A 51 1.05 15.64 6.38
CA ALA A 51 0.05 16.57 6.89
C ALA A 51 0.79 17.75 7.55
N PRO A 52 0.45 19.00 7.20
CA PRO A 52 1.05 20.14 7.85
C PRO A 52 0.76 20.04 9.35
N GLY A 53 1.82 20.05 10.17
CA GLY A 53 1.66 20.41 11.57
C GLY A 53 1.02 21.80 11.63
N ARG A 54 0.14 22.08 12.61
CA ARG A 54 -0.46 23.42 12.79
C ARG A 54 0.59 24.48 13.21
N ALA A 55 1.64 24.67 12.42
CA ALA A 55 2.68 25.65 12.68
C ALA A 55 3.44 26.02 11.38
N HIS A 56 2.92 27.02 10.68
CA HIS A 56 3.71 28.22 10.37
C HIS A 56 2.75 29.41 10.24
N ALA A 57 2.07 29.74 11.34
CA ALA A 57 1.61 31.10 11.57
C ALA A 57 2.75 31.81 12.29
N ALA A 58 3.65 32.40 11.51
CA ALA A 58 4.56 33.45 11.95
C ALA A 58 4.01 34.77 11.39
#